data_AF-A0A5C9CJR7-F1
#
_entry.id   AF-A0A5C9CJR7-F1
#
_cell.length_a   1.000
_cell.length_b   1.000
_cell.length_c   1.000
_cell.angle_alpha   90.00
_cell.angle_beta   90.00
_cell.angle_gamma   90.00
#
_symmetry.space_group_name_H-M   'P 1'
#
loop_
_entity.id
_entity.type
_entity.pdbx_description
1 polymer ?
#
loop_
_entity_poly.entity_id
_entity_poly.type
_entity_poly.pdbx_seq_one_letter_code
_entity_poly.pdbx_strand_id
1 'polypeptide(L)'
;DREQKLPTDESWTGAEIRSCCRLAALLDLPLTEAARNIVPIAMTANESVDRLRTWASGRCLDATRSGIYQKSSAASSRSSRKVVRDPSLN
;
A
#
# COMPACT_ATOMS: atom_id res chain seq x y z
N ASP A 1 11.03 24.05 4.76
CA ASP A 1 11.44 23.86 6.16
C ASP A 1 12.00 22.45 6.32
N ARG A 2 13.29 22.31 6.63
CA ARG A 2 13.96 20.99 6.68
C ARG A 2 13.84 20.31 8.04
N GLU A 3 13.44 21.06 9.07
CA GLU A 3 13.31 20.57 10.45
C GLU A 3 11.85 20.28 10.84
N GLN A 4 10.92 20.51 9.93
CA GLN A 4 9.51 20.26 10.17
C GLN A 4 9.25 18.77 10.41
N LYS A 5 8.58 18.46 11.52
CA LYS A 5 8.19 17.10 11.90
C LYS A 5 7.31 16.47 10.81
N LEU A 6 7.61 15.22 10.44
CA LEU A 6 6.78 14.48 9.50
C LEU A 6 5.43 14.11 10.14
N PRO A 7 4.31 14.23 9.40
CA PRO A 7 3.02 13.74 9.87
C PRO A 7 3.03 12.20 9.95
N THR A 8 2.19 11.64 10.80
CA THR A 8 1.92 10.20 10.81
C THR A 8 1.15 9.82 9.54
N ASP A 9 1.81 9.10 8.64
CA ASP A 9 1.33 8.74 7.30
C ASP A 9 0.91 7.26 7.20
N GLU A 10 0.58 6.66 8.35
CA GLU A 10 0.13 5.27 8.42
C GLU A 10 -1.08 5.02 7.51
N SER A 11 -0.95 4.04 6.62
CA SER A 11 -1.97 3.66 5.63
C SER A 11 -2.28 4.71 4.56
N TRP A 12 -1.43 5.72 4.38
CA TRP A 12 -1.54 6.65 3.27
C TRP A 12 -1.11 6.00 1.96
N THR A 13 -1.78 6.41 0.89
CA THR A 13 -1.37 6.17 -0.49
C THR A 13 -0.67 7.42 -1.03
N GLY A 14 -0.04 7.30 -2.20
CA GLY A 14 0.58 8.45 -2.87
C GLY A 14 -0.40 9.60 -3.18
N ALA A 15 -1.71 9.32 -3.25
CA ALA A 15 -2.73 10.35 -3.45
C ALA A 15 -2.93 11.21 -2.19
N GLU A 16 -2.98 10.61 -1.00
CA GLU A 16 -3.06 11.38 0.26
C GLU A 16 -1.80 12.22 0.48
N ILE A 17 -0.61 11.64 0.23
CA ILE A 17 0.66 12.37 0.38
C ILE A 17 0.66 13.63 -0.50
N ARG A 18 0.31 13.48 -1.78
CA ARG A 18 0.20 14.61 -2.71
C ARG A 18 -0.82 15.64 -2.24
N SER A 19 -1.98 15.19 -1.75
CA SER A 19 -3.05 16.07 -1.29
C SER A 19 -2.65 16.86 -0.04
N CYS A 20 -1.97 16.22 0.91
CA CYS A 20 -1.41 16.85 2.10
C CYS A 20 -0.41 17.95 1.73
N CYS A 21 0.57 17.64 0.88
CA CYS A 21 1.55 18.63 0.43
C CYS A 21 0.88 19.79 -0.31
N ARG A 22 -0.13 19.50 -1.14
CA ARG A 22 -0.90 20.52 -1.84
C ARG A 22 -1.66 21.42 -0.87
N LEU A 23 -2.30 20.85 0.15
CA LEU A 23 -3.09 21.58 1.14
C LEU A 23 -2.19 22.46 2.04
N ALA A 24 -1.04 21.94 2.46
CA ALA A 24 -0.04 22.71 3.19
C ALA A 24 0.42 23.95 2.41
N ALA A 25 0.70 23.79 1.12
CA ALA A 25 1.09 24.91 0.25
C ALA A 25 -0.04 25.91 0.00
N LEU A 26 -1.30 25.46 -0.07
CA LEU A 26 -2.46 26.33 -0.31
C LEU A 26 -2.87 27.16 0.92
N LEU A 27 -2.74 26.57 2.10
CA LEU A 27 -3.19 27.18 3.36
C LEU A 27 -2.04 27.77 4.18
N ASP A 28 -0.82 27.75 3.64
CA ASP A 28 0.42 28.22 4.27
C ASP A 28 0.60 27.71 5.71
N LEU A 29 0.42 26.40 5.87
CA LEU A 29 0.43 25.72 7.16
C LEU A 29 1.42 24.55 7.16
N PRO A 30 1.93 24.14 8.33
CA PRO A 30 2.87 23.03 8.42
C PRO A 30 2.22 21.70 8.02
N LEU A 31 3.00 20.75 7.50
CA LEU A 31 2.51 19.43 7.05
C LEU A 31 1.75 18.66 8.14
N THR A 32 2.13 18.84 9.41
CA THR A 32 1.45 18.24 10.56
C THR A 32 0.03 18.76 10.76
N GLU A 33 -0.21 20.05 10.51
CA GLU A 33 -1.56 20.62 10.56
C GLU A 33 -2.35 20.25 9.30
N ALA A 34 -1.68 20.19 8.14
CA ALA A 34 -2.32 19.76 6.89
C ALA A 34 -2.87 18.35 7.00
N ALA A 35 -2.09 17.44 7.61
CA ALA A 35 -2.42 16.04 7.76
C ALA A 35 -3.72 15.80 8.54
N ARG A 36 -4.12 16.73 9.43
CA ARG A 36 -5.39 16.63 10.17
C ARG A 36 -6.62 16.70 9.26
N ASN A 37 -6.47 17.24 8.06
CA ASN A 37 -7.53 17.38 7.06
C ASN A 37 -7.55 16.22 6.06
N ILE A 38 -6.67 15.23 6.23
CA ILE A 38 -6.55 14.08 5.32
C ILE A 38 -7.13 12.85 6.00
N VAL A 39 -8.09 12.20 5.34
CA VAL A 39 -8.64 10.93 5.80
C VAL A 39 -8.23 9.84 4.80
N PRO A 40 -7.44 8.83 5.23
CA PRO A 40 -6.96 7.80 4.32
C PRO A 40 -8.07 6.92 3.74
N ILE A 41 -7.96 6.56 2.46
CA ILE A 41 -8.88 5.64 1.78
C ILE A 41 -8.86 4.24 2.40
N ALA A 42 -7.73 3.85 2.96
CA ALA A 42 -7.59 2.60 3.71
C ALA A 42 -8.48 2.56 4.96
N MET A 43 -8.88 3.72 5.50
CA MET A 43 -9.85 3.83 6.59
C MET A 43 -11.27 4.00 6.04
N THR A 44 -11.50 4.93 5.10
CA THR A 44 -12.87 5.25 4.65
C THR A 44 -13.51 4.17 3.78
N ALA A 45 -12.70 3.42 3.02
CA ALA A 45 -13.16 2.35 2.13
C ALA A 45 -12.52 1.01 2.50
N ASN A 46 -12.27 0.79 3.79
CA ASN A 46 -11.53 -0.37 4.30
C ASN A 46 -12.07 -1.70 3.75
N GLU A 47 -13.38 -1.90 3.81
CA GLU A 47 -14.06 -3.13 3.40
C GLU A 47 -13.90 -3.38 1.90
N SER A 48 -13.98 -2.32 1.10
CA SER A 48 -13.79 -2.40 -0.35
C SER A 48 -12.36 -2.77 -0.69
N VAL A 49 -11.39 -2.14 0.00
CA VAL A 49 -9.96 -2.45 -0.15
C VAL A 49 -9.66 -3.88 0.30
N ASP A 50 -10.23 -4.35 1.40
CA ASP A 50 -10.00 -5.71 1.90
C ASP A 50 -10.60 -6.77 0.96
N ARG A 51 -11.79 -6.50 0.41
CA ARG A 51 -12.41 -7.35 -0.62
C ARG A 51 -11.54 -7.43 -1.87
N LEU A 52 -11.00 -6.31 -2.35
CA LEU A 52 -10.08 -6.28 -3.49
C LEU A 52 -8.79 -7.04 -3.21
N ARG A 53 -8.20 -6.86 -2.03
CA ARG A 53 -7.00 -7.62 -1.61
C ARG A 53 -7.29 -9.12 -1.55
N THR A 54 -8.46 -9.50 -1.04
CA THR A 54 -8.86 -10.92 -0.99
C THR A 54 -9.06 -11.49 -2.39
N TRP A 55 -9.72 -10.74 -3.29
CA TRP A 55 -9.89 -11.13 -4.69
C TRP A 55 -8.56 -11.24 -5.45
N ALA A 56 -7.62 -10.34 -5.21
CA ALA A 56 -6.32 -10.31 -5.89
C ALA A 56 -5.39 -11.44 -5.46
N SER A 57 -5.60 -12.03 -4.28
CA SER A 57 -4.73 -13.06 -3.71
C SER A 57 -4.70 -14.30 -4.61
N GLY A 58 -3.50 -14.67 -5.07
CA GLY A 58 -3.29 -15.79 -5.98
C GLY A 58 -3.64 -15.51 -7.44
N ARG A 59 -4.02 -14.27 -7.80
CA ARG A 59 -4.49 -13.90 -9.14
C ARG A 59 -3.70 -12.75 -9.77
N CYS A 60 -3.28 -11.77 -8.97
CA CYS A 60 -2.56 -10.59 -9.44
C CYS A 60 -1.07 -10.67 -9.11
N LEU A 61 -0.26 -9.83 -9.77
CA LEU A 61 1.16 -9.65 -9.43
C LEU A 61 1.30 -8.84 -8.14
N ASP A 62 2.28 -9.20 -7.32
CA ASP A 62 2.66 -8.42 -6.13
C ASP A 62 3.44 -7.17 -6.57
N ALA A 63 3.05 -6.00 -6.04
CA ALA A 63 3.68 -4.73 -6.36
C ALA A 63 4.95 -4.46 -5.52
N THR A 64 5.10 -5.14 -4.38
CA THR A 64 6.20 -4.95 -3.44
C THR A 64 7.21 -6.08 -3.52
N ARG A 65 6.74 -7.30 -3.84
CA ARG A 65 7.58 -8.50 -3.91
C ARG A 65 7.57 -9.05 -5.32
N SER A 66 8.60 -9.82 -5.67
CA SER A 66 8.57 -10.59 -6.91
C SER A 66 7.56 -11.74 -6.81
N GLY A 67 6.65 -11.86 -7.78
CA GLY A 67 5.75 -13.00 -7.91
C GLY A 67 4.26 -12.66 -7.80
N ILE A 68 3.44 -13.66 -7.47
CA ILE A 68 1.99 -13.51 -7.35
C ILE A 68 1.66 -12.94 -5.97
N TYR A 69 0.78 -11.94 -5.93
CA TYR A 69 0.28 -11.31 -4.71
C TYR A 69 -0.42 -12.34 -3.82
N GLN A 70 -0.07 -12.32 -2.55
CA GLN A 70 -0.73 -13.10 -1.50
C GLN A 70 -1.14 -12.15 -0.40
N LYS A 71 -2.43 -12.18 -0.03
CA LYS A 71 -2.89 -11.45 1.16
C LYS A 71 -2.16 -12.06 2.35
N SER A 72 -1.39 -11.27 3.09
CA SER A 72 -0.69 -11.73 4.29
C SER A 72 -1.69 -12.17 5.36
N SER A 73 -2.04 -13.45 5.34
CA SER A 73 -2.52 -14.16 6.54
C SER A 73 -1.34 -14.16 7.50
N ALA A 74 -1.54 -13.75 8.75
CA ALA A 74 -0.51 -13.83 9.79
C ALA A 74 -0.03 -15.27 10.08
N ALA A 75 -0.49 -16.29 9.35
CA ALA A 75 0.08 -17.62 9.34
C ALA A 75 -0.03 -18.27 7.96
N SER A 76 1.08 -18.32 7.21
CA SER A 76 1.50 -19.52 6.45
C SER A 76 2.84 -19.22 5.76
N SER A 77 3.92 -19.39 6.50
CA SER A 77 5.21 -19.74 5.93
C SER A 77 5.11 -21.15 5.34
N ARG A 78 4.64 -21.30 4.09
CA ARG A 78 4.87 -22.56 3.38
C ARG A 78 4.79 -22.48 1.85
N SER A 79 5.96 -22.74 1.27
CA SER A 79 6.22 -23.37 -0.03
C SER A 79 6.09 -22.50 -1.28
N SER A 80 7.20 -21.85 -1.67
CA SER A 80 7.39 -21.54 -3.08
C SER A 80 7.46 -22.85 -3.86
N ARG A 81 6.54 -23.05 -4.80
CA ARG A 81 6.54 -24.20 -5.70
C ARG A 81 7.81 -24.16 -6.56
N LYS A 82 8.77 -25.06 -6.33
CA LYS A 82 9.91 -25.26 -7.23
C LYS A 82 9.35 -25.67 -8.60
N VAL A 83 9.45 -24.78 -9.58
CA VAL A 83 9.23 -25.13 -10.98
C VAL A 83 10.44 -25.96 -11.40
N VAL A 84 10.29 -27.29 -11.41
CA VAL A 84 11.25 -28.17 -12.06
C VAL A 84 11.08 -27.97 -13.56
N ARG A 85 12.10 -27.44 -14.22
CA ARG A 85 12.17 -27.39 -15.69
C ARG A 85 12.77 -28.72 -16.12
N ASP A 86 11.93 -29.61 -16.67
CA ASP A 86 12.41 -30.82 -17.34
C ASP A 86 12.81 -30.45 -18.78
N PRO A 87 14.09 -30.62 -19.17
CA PRO A 87 14.55 -30.30 -20.52
C PRO A 87 14.08 -31.29 -21.60
N SER A 88 13.45 -32.42 -21.26
CA SER A 88 13.15 -33.49 -22.22
C SER A 88 11.80 -33.37 -22.95
N LEU A 89 11.15 -32.20 -22.94
CA LEU A 89 9.86 -31.94 -23.61
C LEU A 89 9.97 -30.94 -24.79
N ASN A 90 11.14 -30.86 -25.46
CA ASN A 90 11.28 -30.23 -26.77
C ASN A 90 11.65 -31.26 -27.83
#